data_AF-A0A453CHA4-F1
#
_entry.id   AF-A0A453CHA4-F1
#
_cell.length_a   1.000
_cell.length_b   1.000
_cell.length_c   1.000
_cell.angle_alpha   90.00
_cell.angle_beta   90.00
_cell.angle_gamma   90.00
#
_symmetry.space_group_name_H-M   'P 1'
#
loop_
_entity.id
_entity.type
_entity.pdbx_description
1 polymer ?
#
loop_
_entity_poly.entity_id
_entity_poly.type
_entity_poly.pdbx_seq_one_letter_code
_entity_poly.pdbx_strand_id
1 'polypeptide(L)'
;VDYTILASGFISSLAVNIVRTVRMRPRAGAGTVSASASWDGPGRPFAISGASNMSLFVLGCGVTATLLDRGAAVGNCSVACAGEEVMRRLPNGLCVGVGCCRIDVGVHLRAFTLNLSRTGDGVSRDKLTFFVTGQDRYTFRPSDLDRDIHLDMVPPARLDWAIPSQPDCRHAMDDRVTYACVSNQSECRDSPIGGYACHCSRGFSGNPYAVDGCVPDQVYGSTQPKANCPTMCGNVSVPFPFGTELGCFARIHLYLTCNPGRSPAILQMTQHSLVTDISIDEGVLRIQKRSGPGDFLGDRDTTLYSFSGESGMVKWAVDDPTCREAMLNNKEYRCLSAHSHCVDVTDDRTSKHVGYRCKCSSGFQGNPYLEGGCTDINECLQPDKYTCNGICQNSLGSFTCFSCPRGTDFDIIARKCKASNVILGCYHWTELWRGDSVSCRDYDHYHP
;
A
#
# COMPACT_ATOMS: atom_id res chain seq x y z
N VAL A 1 -28.57 -6.56 -19.38
CA VAL A 1 -27.64 -6.59 -18.23
C VAL A 1 -26.86 -7.85 -18.43
N ASP A 2 -25.65 -7.74 -18.95
CA ASP A 2 -24.81 -8.91 -19.20
C ASP A 2 -23.96 -9.13 -17.94
N TYR A 3 -24.22 -10.24 -17.26
CA TYR A 3 -23.56 -10.58 -16.02
C TYR A 3 -22.22 -11.25 -16.33
N THR A 4 -21.12 -10.57 -16.09
CA THR A 4 -19.80 -11.21 -16.00
C THR A 4 -19.35 -11.11 -14.56
N ILE A 5 -19.45 -12.22 -13.82
CA ILE A 5 -18.95 -12.32 -12.45
C ILE A 5 -17.50 -12.80 -12.53
N LEU A 6 -16.55 -11.86 -12.40
CA LEU A 6 -15.13 -12.19 -12.28
C LEU A 6 -14.81 -12.43 -10.81
N ALA A 7 -14.75 -13.70 -10.42
CA ALA A 7 -14.41 -14.16 -9.09
C ALA A 7 -12.91 -14.51 -9.04
N SER A 8 -12.05 -13.61 -8.52
CA SER A 8 -10.63 -13.91 -8.34
C SER A 8 -10.30 -14.31 -6.90
N GLY A 9 -10.05 -15.61 -6.68
CA GLY A 9 -9.10 -16.25 -5.73
C GLY A 9 -9.11 -15.96 -4.22
N PHE A 10 -9.45 -14.75 -3.76
CA PHE A 10 -9.44 -14.34 -2.35
C PHE A 10 -10.58 -13.33 -2.12
N ILE A 11 -11.83 -13.79 -2.18
CA ILE A 11 -12.97 -12.88 -2.40
C ILE A 11 -13.55 -12.41 -1.06
N SER A 12 -12.99 -11.31 -0.54
CA SER A 12 -13.70 -10.46 0.42
C SER A 12 -14.75 -9.57 -0.25
N SER A 13 -14.72 -9.41 -1.58
CA SER A 13 -15.70 -8.62 -2.34
C SER A 13 -15.81 -9.03 -3.81
N LEU A 14 -17.00 -8.95 -4.38
CA LEU A 14 -17.29 -9.25 -5.80
C LEU A 14 -17.38 -7.97 -6.61
N ALA A 15 -17.08 -8.04 -7.91
CA ALA A 15 -17.13 -6.92 -8.83
C ALA A 15 -18.26 -7.13 -9.85
N VAL A 16 -19.10 -6.11 -10.07
CA VAL A 16 -20.21 -6.16 -11.04
C VAL A 16 -20.29 -4.88 -11.87
N ASN A 17 -20.49 -5.01 -13.18
CA ASN A 17 -20.74 -3.87 -14.05
C ASN A 17 -22.25 -3.59 -14.11
N ILE A 18 -22.64 -2.40 -13.65
CA ILE A 18 -24.03 -1.94 -13.71
C ILE A 18 -24.05 -0.72 -14.62
N VAL A 19 -24.40 -0.93 -15.89
CA VAL A 19 -24.54 0.15 -16.88
C VAL A 19 -25.85 -0.06 -17.64
N ARG A 20 -26.64 1.00 -17.80
CA ARG A 20 -27.88 0.94 -18.56
C ARG A 20 -28.16 2.26 -19.27
N THR A 21 -28.61 2.14 -20.50
CA THR A 21 -29.05 3.27 -21.33
C THR A 21 -30.56 3.23 -21.49
N VAL A 22 -31.21 4.36 -21.25
CA VAL A 22 -32.66 4.58 -21.39
C VAL A 22 -32.86 5.67 -22.44
N ARG A 23 -33.87 5.51 -23.31
CA ARG A 23 -34.26 6.55 -24.28
C ARG A 23 -35.56 7.22 -23.82
N MET A 24 -35.50 8.53 -23.57
CA MET A 24 -36.65 9.37 -23.20
C MET A 24 -36.91 10.40 -24.30
N ARG A 25 -37.96 10.18 -25.10
CA ARG A 25 -38.37 11.15 -26.14
C ARG A 25 -39.28 12.21 -25.55
N PRO A 26 -39.07 13.52 -25.80
CA PRO A 26 -40.04 14.55 -25.47
C PRO A 26 -41.32 14.35 -26.28
N ARG A 27 -42.48 14.45 -25.62
CA ARG A 27 -43.75 14.64 -26.34
C ARG A 27 -43.90 16.12 -26.66
N ALA A 28 -44.23 16.45 -27.90
CA ALA A 28 -44.61 17.81 -28.27
C ALA A 28 -45.93 18.17 -27.55
N GLY A 29 -45.91 19.23 -26.73
CA GLY A 29 -47.04 19.66 -25.91
C GLY A 29 -46.89 19.25 -24.43
N ALA A 30 -46.57 20.25 -23.59
CA ALA A 30 -46.34 20.22 -22.15
C ALA A 30 -46.88 19.00 -21.39
N GLY A 31 -45.98 18.09 -21.03
CA GLY A 31 -46.21 17.02 -20.07
C GLY A 31 -44.88 16.49 -19.54
N THR A 32 -44.80 16.24 -18.23
CA THR A 32 -43.63 15.60 -17.61
C THR A 32 -43.49 14.17 -18.15
N VAL A 33 -42.36 13.86 -18.77
CA VAL A 33 -42.06 12.48 -19.22
C VAL A 33 -41.34 11.77 -18.10
N SER A 34 -41.89 10.64 -17.64
CA SER A 34 -41.26 9.78 -16.64
C SER A 34 -40.82 8.46 -17.24
N ALA A 35 -39.68 7.97 -16.77
CA ALA A 35 -39.18 6.62 -17.03
C ALA A 35 -38.67 6.03 -15.71
N SER A 36 -38.67 4.71 -15.60
CA SER A 36 -38.05 4.03 -14.47
C SER A 36 -37.13 2.93 -14.95
N ALA A 37 -36.07 2.69 -14.19
CA ALA A 37 -35.18 1.57 -14.41
C ALA A 37 -34.89 0.91 -13.06
N SER A 38 -35.08 -0.40 -13.00
CA SER A 38 -34.71 -1.20 -11.83
C SER A 38 -33.39 -1.93 -12.06
N TRP A 39 -32.71 -2.19 -10.96
CA TRP A 39 -31.63 -3.17 -10.87
C TRP A 39 -31.93 -4.11 -9.71
N ASP A 40 -31.86 -5.41 -10.00
CA ASP A 40 -31.97 -6.48 -9.02
C ASP A 40 -30.61 -7.17 -8.91
N GLY A 41 -30.11 -7.28 -7.68
CA GLY A 41 -28.89 -8.00 -7.41
C GLY A 41 -29.01 -9.50 -7.69
N PRO A 42 -27.87 -10.22 -7.77
CA PRO A 42 -27.84 -11.66 -8.07
C PRO A 42 -28.47 -12.55 -6.97
N GLY A 43 -29.06 -11.95 -5.93
CA GLY A 43 -29.82 -12.62 -4.90
C GLY A 43 -29.73 -11.90 -3.56
N ARG A 44 -30.38 -12.48 -2.55
CA ARG A 44 -30.27 -12.02 -1.16
C ARG A 44 -28.85 -11.98 -0.59
N PRO A 45 -27.91 -12.87 -0.96
CA PRO A 45 -26.56 -12.84 -0.41
C PRO A 45 -25.75 -11.60 -0.76
N PHE A 46 -26.14 -10.82 -1.77
CA PHE A 46 -25.30 -9.78 -2.36
C PHE A 46 -25.95 -8.40 -2.28
N ALA A 47 -25.16 -7.37 -1.98
CA ALA A 47 -25.59 -5.98 -2.02
C ALA A 47 -24.46 -5.06 -2.48
N ILE A 48 -24.79 -3.95 -3.14
CA ILE A 48 -23.83 -2.89 -3.43
C ILE A 48 -23.32 -2.32 -2.10
N SER A 49 -22.00 -2.23 -1.97
CA SER A 49 -21.34 -1.80 -0.74
C SER A 49 -21.54 -0.31 -0.49
N GLY A 50 -22.30 0.05 0.56
CA GLY A 50 -22.43 1.44 1.02
C GLY A 50 -21.17 1.98 1.70
N ALA A 51 -20.30 1.09 2.21
CA ALA A 51 -19.05 1.46 2.87
C ALA A 51 -17.90 1.78 1.89
N SER A 52 -18.06 1.45 0.60
CA SER A 52 -16.98 1.53 -0.40
C SER A 52 -17.00 2.82 -1.24
N ASN A 53 -17.65 3.87 -0.75
CA ASN A 53 -17.80 5.15 -1.45
C ASN A 53 -18.31 4.98 -2.90
N MET A 54 -19.37 4.18 -3.05
CA MET A 54 -20.00 3.91 -4.34
C MET A 54 -20.96 5.06 -4.68
N SER A 55 -21.02 5.46 -5.94
CA SER A 55 -21.97 6.47 -6.42
C SER A 55 -22.65 5.99 -7.70
N LEU A 56 -23.93 6.34 -7.84
CA LEU A 56 -24.69 6.17 -9.06
C LEU A 56 -24.55 7.43 -9.91
N PHE A 57 -24.02 7.30 -11.11
CA PHE A 57 -23.86 8.39 -12.07
C PHE A 57 -24.99 8.34 -13.10
N VAL A 58 -25.52 9.51 -13.43
CA VAL A 58 -26.56 9.70 -14.45
C VAL A 58 -26.05 10.74 -15.45
N LEU A 59 -25.99 10.37 -16.72
CA LEU A 59 -25.55 11.21 -17.82
C LEU A 59 -26.75 11.52 -18.73
N GLY A 60 -26.98 12.80 -19.00
CA GLY A 60 -28.01 13.27 -19.91
C GLY A 60 -28.26 14.76 -19.78
N CYS A 61 -29.42 15.22 -20.26
CA CYS A 61 -29.80 16.63 -20.23
C CYS A 61 -31.27 16.78 -19.81
N GLY A 62 -31.54 17.72 -18.91
CA GLY A 62 -32.90 18.06 -18.48
C GLY A 62 -33.62 16.91 -17.79
N VAL A 63 -32.92 16.18 -16.92
CA VAL A 63 -33.48 15.02 -16.21
C VAL A 63 -33.20 15.14 -14.72
N THR A 64 -34.22 14.85 -13.92
CA THR A 64 -34.10 14.62 -12.49
C THR A 64 -34.18 13.13 -12.24
N ALA A 65 -33.17 12.60 -11.55
CA ALA A 65 -33.06 11.21 -11.19
C ALA A 65 -33.24 11.05 -9.67
N THR A 66 -34.11 10.14 -9.26
CA THR A 66 -34.36 9.81 -7.86
C THR A 66 -34.08 8.33 -7.65
N LEU A 67 -33.11 8.03 -6.78
CA LEU A 67 -32.74 6.68 -6.40
C LEU A 67 -33.61 6.22 -5.22
N LEU A 68 -34.28 5.08 -5.40
CA LEU A 68 -35.19 4.50 -4.42
C LEU A 68 -34.71 3.11 -3.99
N ASP A 69 -34.70 2.86 -2.69
CA ASP A 69 -34.55 1.53 -2.10
C ASP A 69 -35.88 1.13 -1.44
N ARG A 70 -36.52 0.07 -1.94
CA ARG A 70 -37.85 -0.39 -1.48
C ARG A 70 -38.90 0.73 -1.35
N GLY A 71 -38.81 1.74 -2.21
CA GLY A 71 -39.72 2.90 -2.23
C GLY A 71 -39.29 4.09 -1.36
N ALA A 72 -38.26 3.94 -0.52
CA ALA A 72 -37.67 5.05 0.23
C ALA A 72 -36.60 5.78 -0.62
N ALA A 73 -36.61 7.11 -0.61
CA ALA A 73 -35.62 7.91 -1.32
C ALA A 73 -34.26 7.84 -0.64
N VAL A 74 -33.28 7.29 -1.36
CA VAL A 74 -31.86 7.26 -0.95
C VAL A 74 -31.20 8.60 -1.29
N GLY A 75 -31.55 9.15 -2.46
CA GLY A 75 -31.05 10.44 -2.90
C GLY A 75 -31.67 10.84 -4.24
N ASN A 76 -31.46 12.09 -4.63
CA ASN A 76 -31.85 12.60 -5.93
C ASN A 76 -30.74 13.47 -6.51
N CYS A 77 -30.72 13.61 -7.82
CA CYS A 77 -29.87 14.57 -8.50
C CYS A 77 -30.54 15.06 -9.78
N SER A 78 -30.24 16.29 -10.18
CA SER A 78 -30.73 16.88 -11.42
C SER A 78 -29.58 17.18 -12.36
N VAL A 79 -29.85 17.01 -13.66
CA VAL A 79 -28.89 17.29 -14.73
C VAL A 79 -29.44 18.37 -15.64
N ALA A 80 -28.69 19.46 -15.76
CA ALA A 80 -28.90 20.53 -16.71
C ALA A 80 -27.86 20.47 -17.84
N CYS A 81 -28.17 21.08 -18.98
CA CYS A 81 -27.22 21.25 -20.08
C CYS A 81 -27.31 22.67 -20.61
N ALA A 82 -26.17 23.22 -21.03
CA ALA A 82 -26.12 24.43 -21.83
C ALA A 82 -26.28 24.09 -23.33
N GLY A 83 -26.25 25.10 -24.20
CA GLY A 83 -26.22 24.89 -25.65
C GLY A 83 -25.03 24.00 -26.07
N GLU A 84 -25.18 23.26 -27.19
CA GLU A 84 -24.18 22.27 -27.62
C GLU A 84 -22.75 22.82 -27.70
N GLU A 85 -22.58 24.04 -28.21
CA GLU A 85 -21.27 24.65 -28.38
C GLU A 85 -20.58 24.92 -27.04
N VAL A 86 -21.35 25.28 -26.01
CA VAL A 86 -20.85 25.48 -24.65
C VAL A 86 -20.49 24.14 -24.02
N MET A 87 -21.36 23.13 -24.20
CA MET A 87 -21.12 21.79 -23.66
C MET A 87 -19.84 21.16 -24.21
N ARG A 88 -19.53 21.35 -25.50
CA ARG A 88 -18.30 20.82 -26.13
C ARG A 88 -17.01 21.49 -25.64
N ARG A 89 -17.09 22.71 -25.09
CA ARG A 89 -15.95 23.49 -24.59
C ARG A 89 -15.70 23.29 -23.09
N LEU A 90 -16.57 22.55 -22.40
CA LEU A 90 -16.38 22.25 -20.98
C LEU A 90 -15.15 21.35 -20.77
N PRO A 91 -14.31 21.64 -19.76
CA PRO A 91 -13.21 20.76 -19.40
C PRO A 91 -13.75 19.43 -18.82
N ASN A 92 -12.96 18.37 -18.94
CA ASN A 92 -13.23 17.12 -18.24
C ASN A 92 -13.20 17.37 -16.73
N GLY A 93 -14.10 16.76 -15.98
CA GLY A 93 -14.18 17.08 -14.56
C GLY A 93 -15.16 16.25 -13.75
N LEU A 94 -15.48 16.78 -12.57
CA LEU A 94 -16.41 16.17 -11.63
C LEU A 94 -17.84 16.25 -12.15
N CYS A 95 -18.63 15.24 -11.75
CA CYS A 95 -20.01 15.12 -12.17
C CYS A 95 -20.95 15.90 -11.25
N VAL A 96 -21.16 17.20 -11.54
CA VAL A 96 -21.82 18.17 -10.64
C VAL A 96 -23.01 18.88 -11.30
N GLY A 97 -23.95 18.12 -11.86
CA GLY A 97 -25.25 18.61 -12.32
C GLY A 97 -25.27 19.25 -13.71
N VAL A 98 -24.13 19.37 -14.40
CA VAL A 98 -24.06 19.82 -15.80
C VAL A 98 -23.62 18.66 -16.69
N GLY A 99 -24.50 18.19 -17.58
CA GLY A 99 -24.28 17.02 -18.44
C GLY A 99 -24.28 15.66 -17.70
N CYS A 100 -23.98 15.66 -16.41
CA CYS A 100 -24.18 14.49 -15.57
C CYS A 100 -24.41 14.89 -14.10
N CYS A 101 -25.01 13.98 -13.33
CA CYS A 101 -25.09 14.09 -11.88
C CYS A 101 -24.76 12.76 -11.20
N ARG A 102 -24.42 12.82 -9.91
CA ARG A 102 -24.14 11.64 -9.09
C ARG A 102 -25.04 11.60 -7.86
N ILE A 103 -25.34 10.39 -7.40
CA ILE A 103 -26.05 10.11 -6.15
C ILE A 103 -25.15 9.19 -5.33
N ASP A 104 -24.76 9.62 -4.14
CA ASP A 104 -23.87 8.83 -3.28
C ASP A 104 -24.65 7.70 -2.61
N VAL A 105 -24.15 6.47 -2.75
CA VAL A 105 -24.76 5.26 -2.22
C VAL A 105 -24.21 5.03 -0.81
N GLY A 106 -24.82 5.69 0.18
CA GLY A 106 -24.46 5.56 1.60
C GLY A 106 -25.09 4.35 2.32
N VAL A 107 -25.90 3.56 1.61
CA VAL A 107 -26.62 2.40 2.17
C VAL A 107 -26.39 1.16 1.33
N HIS A 108 -26.57 -0.02 1.94
CA HIS A 108 -26.39 -1.29 1.24
C HIS A 108 -27.60 -1.61 0.36
N LEU A 109 -27.43 -1.55 -0.96
CA LEU A 109 -28.51 -1.75 -1.93
C LEU A 109 -28.49 -3.18 -2.49
N ARG A 110 -29.50 -3.99 -2.16
CA ARG A 110 -29.72 -5.32 -2.78
C ARG A 110 -30.47 -5.21 -4.12
N ALA A 111 -31.32 -4.20 -4.22
CA ALA A 111 -32.03 -3.81 -5.42
C ALA A 111 -32.31 -2.31 -5.31
N PHE A 112 -32.49 -1.65 -6.45
CA PHE A 112 -32.89 -0.25 -6.45
C PHE A 112 -33.77 0.06 -7.66
N THR A 113 -34.58 1.10 -7.52
CA THR A 113 -35.33 1.69 -8.61
C THR A 113 -34.85 3.11 -8.83
N LEU A 114 -34.44 3.42 -10.05
CA LEU A 114 -34.11 4.77 -10.49
C LEU A 114 -35.32 5.34 -11.22
N ASN A 115 -35.97 6.32 -10.62
CA ASN A 115 -37.02 7.10 -11.26
C ASN A 115 -36.42 8.31 -11.95
N LEU A 116 -36.81 8.52 -13.20
CA LEU A 116 -36.30 9.56 -14.07
C LEU A 116 -37.48 10.42 -14.50
N SER A 117 -37.40 11.73 -14.28
CA SER A 117 -38.40 12.69 -14.73
C SER A 117 -37.74 13.79 -15.57
N ARG A 118 -38.40 14.15 -16.66
CA ARG A 118 -37.99 15.24 -17.55
C ARG A 118 -39.11 16.28 -17.61
N THR A 119 -38.79 17.50 -17.20
CA THR A 119 -39.64 18.70 -17.38
C THR A 119 -39.18 19.42 -18.64
N GLY A 120 -40.07 19.53 -19.62
CA GLY A 120 -39.74 19.98 -20.97
C GLY A 120 -39.58 21.49 -21.04
N ASP A 121 -38.33 21.97 -21.08
CA ASP A 121 -37.99 23.23 -21.75
C ASP A 121 -36.47 23.39 -22.04
N GLY A 122 -35.84 22.38 -22.67
CA GLY A 122 -34.40 22.45 -22.99
C GLY A 122 -33.91 21.43 -24.01
N VAL A 123 -32.62 21.58 -24.39
CA VAL A 123 -31.91 20.76 -25.39
C VAL A 123 -32.15 19.26 -25.14
N SER A 124 -32.91 18.61 -26.01
CA SER A 124 -33.28 17.21 -25.85
C SER A 124 -32.19 16.30 -26.39
N ARG A 125 -31.39 15.74 -25.48
CA ARG A 125 -30.76 14.44 -25.74
C ARG A 125 -31.71 13.35 -25.29
N ASP A 126 -32.17 12.53 -26.22
CA ASP A 126 -33.10 11.44 -25.91
C ASP A 126 -32.42 10.30 -25.14
N LYS A 127 -31.09 10.21 -25.23
CA LYS A 127 -30.28 9.18 -24.58
C LYS A 127 -29.90 9.61 -23.16
N LEU A 128 -30.20 8.75 -22.21
CA LEU A 128 -29.77 8.84 -20.83
C LEU A 128 -29.01 7.58 -20.46
N THR A 129 -27.82 7.70 -19.91
CA THR A 129 -27.03 6.55 -19.44
C THR A 129 -26.85 6.67 -17.94
N PHE A 130 -27.02 5.57 -17.22
CA PHE A 130 -26.67 5.51 -15.81
C PHE A 130 -25.82 4.29 -15.50
N PHE A 131 -24.98 4.42 -14.50
CA PHE A 131 -24.13 3.34 -14.01
C PHE A 131 -23.72 3.53 -12.56
N VAL A 132 -23.22 2.47 -11.93
CA VAL A 132 -22.71 2.51 -10.55
C VAL A 132 -21.23 2.18 -10.55
N THR A 133 -20.42 3.03 -9.91
CA THR A 133 -18.99 2.79 -9.70
C THR A 133 -18.49 3.56 -8.48
N GLY A 134 -17.23 3.36 -8.09
CA GLY A 134 -16.62 4.13 -7.01
C GLY A 134 -16.53 5.62 -7.37
N GLN A 135 -16.79 6.51 -6.41
CA GLN A 135 -16.86 7.96 -6.63
C GLN A 135 -15.62 8.50 -7.37
N ASP A 136 -14.43 8.02 -7.01
CA ASP A 136 -13.15 8.49 -7.54
C ASP A 136 -12.70 7.74 -8.80
N ARG A 137 -13.56 6.89 -9.36
CA ARG A 137 -13.25 6.01 -10.49
C ARG A 137 -13.85 6.48 -11.82
N TYR A 138 -14.63 7.55 -11.83
CA TYR A 138 -15.24 8.10 -13.05
C TYR A 138 -15.02 9.62 -13.14
N THR A 139 -14.52 10.06 -14.31
CA THR A 139 -14.38 11.47 -14.67
C THR A 139 -15.28 11.75 -15.86
N PHE A 140 -16.18 12.73 -15.72
CA PHE A 140 -17.12 13.06 -16.77
C PHE A 140 -16.41 13.77 -17.92
N ARG A 141 -16.69 13.31 -19.15
CA ARG A 141 -16.30 14.00 -20.39
C ARG A 141 -17.56 14.39 -21.15
N PRO A 142 -17.63 15.61 -21.73
CA PRO A 142 -18.78 16.01 -22.53
C PRO A 142 -19.11 15.06 -23.70
N SER A 143 -18.11 14.36 -24.24
CA SER A 143 -18.28 13.33 -25.27
C SER A 143 -19.08 12.10 -24.82
N ASP A 144 -19.16 11.85 -23.52
CA ASP A 144 -19.83 10.66 -22.95
C ASP A 144 -21.35 10.77 -23.05
N LEU A 145 -21.87 11.98 -23.26
CA LEU A 145 -23.29 12.22 -23.54
C LEU A 145 -23.73 11.63 -24.88
N ASP A 146 -22.81 11.51 -25.84
CA ASP A 146 -23.11 11.03 -27.20
C ASP A 146 -22.66 9.57 -27.41
N ARG A 147 -21.55 9.16 -26.77
CA ARG A 147 -20.98 7.81 -26.90
C ARG A 147 -21.75 6.75 -26.13
N ASP A 148 -21.81 5.52 -26.66
CA ASP A 148 -22.27 4.37 -25.88
C ASP A 148 -21.18 3.99 -24.88
N ILE A 149 -21.51 4.09 -23.59
CA ILE A 149 -20.60 3.70 -22.52
C ILE A 149 -20.60 2.17 -22.45
N HIS A 150 -19.50 1.58 -22.91
CA HIS A 150 -19.28 0.13 -22.85
C HIS A 150 -18.81 -0.31 -21.46
N LEU A 151 -19.02 -1.59 -21.15
CA LEU A 151 -18.69 -2.21 -19.85
C LEU A 151 -17.19 -2.08 -19.49
N ASP A 152 -16.31 -1.98 -20.49
CA ASP A 152 -14.86 -1.88 -20.28
C ASP A 152 -14.40 -0.46 -19.88
N MET A 153 -15.27 0.54 -20.05
CA MET A 153 -14.95 1.95 -19.76
C MET A 153 -15.30 2.37 -18.32
N VAL A 154 -16.13 1.58 -17.63
CA VAL A 154 -16.59 1.89 -16.27
C VAL A 154 -16.04 0.84 -15.33
N PRO A 155 -15.22 1.23 -14.34
CA PRO A 155 -14.75 0.29 -13.33
C PRO A 155 -15.94 -0.34 -12.59
N PRO A 156 -15.91 -1.65 -12.32
CA PRO A 156 -17.05 -2.36 -11.74
C PRO A 156 -17.39 -1.83 -10.34
N ALA A 157 -18.68 -1.86 -10.01
CA ALA A 157 -19.18 -1.65 -8.67
C ALA A 157 -18.78 -2.82 -7.76
N ARG A 158 -18.53 -2.52 -6.47
CA ARG A 158 -18.24 -3.53 -5.47
C ARG A 158 -19.52 -4.06 -4.84
N LEU A 159 -19.66 -5.39 -4.81
CA LEU A 159 -20.66 -6.10 -4.04
C LEU A 159 -20.04 -6.68 -2.78
N ASP A 160 -20.68 -6.37 -1.65
CA ASP A 160 -20.49 -7.11 -0.41
C ASP A 160 -21.37 -8.36 -0.46
N TRP A 161 -20.94 -9.41 0.24
CA TRP A 161 -21.68 -10.66 0.32
C TRP A 161 -21.79 -11.17 1.76
N ALA A 162 -22.86 -11.91 2.03
CA ALA A 162 -23.13 -12.53 3.32
C ALA A 162 -24.00 -13.78 3.15
N ILE A 163 -23.88 -14.72 4.09
CA ILE A 163 -24.77 -15.86 4.20
C ILE A 163 -26.12 -15.37 4.72
N PRO A 164 -27.21 -15.58 3.96
CA PRO A 164 -28.50 -14.98 4.29
C PRO A 164 -29.39 -15.88 5.18
N SER A 165 -28.86 -16.99 5.72
CA SER A 165 -29.69 -17.98 6.46
C SER A 165 -30.23 -17.42 7.77
N GLN A 166 -29.43 -16.60 8.45
CA GLN A 166 -29.77 -15.95 9.71
C GLN A 166 -29.38 -14.47 9.66
N PRO A 167 -29.97 -13.58 10.49
CA PRO A 167 -29.74 -12.14 10.41
C PRO A 167 -28.38 -11.68 10.94
N ASP A 168 -27.79 -12.45 11.87
CA ASP A 168 -26.50 -12.18 12.51
C ASP A 168 -25.87 -13.50 12.99
N CYS A 169 -24.64 -13.41 13.48
CA CYS A 169 -23.87 -14.53 13.98
C CYS A 169 -24.48 -15.18 15.21
N ARG A 170 -25.14 -14.40 16.09
CA ARG A 170 -25.73 -14.96 17.32
C ARG A 170 -26.83 -15.96 16.95
N HIS A 171 -27.76 -15.55 16.08
CA HIS A 171 -28.83 -16.43 15.60
C HIS A 171 -28.28 -17.57 14.73
N ALA A 172 -27.20 -17.32 13.97
CA ALA A 172 -26.52 -18.36 13.19
C ALA A 172 -25.90 -19.46 14.06
N MET A 173 -25.26 -19.09 15.17
CA MET A 173 -24.65 -20.06 16.09
C MET A 173 -25.71 -20.88 16.85
N ASP A 174 -26.87 -20.29 17.13
CA ASP A 174 -28.01 -20.99 17.76
C ASP A 174 -28.64 -22.01 16.79
N ASP A 175 -28.69 -21.71 15.49
CA ASP A 175 -29.20 -22.60 14.45
C ASP A 175 -28.11 -23.50 13.85
N ARG A 176 -27.82 -24.61 14.52
CA ARG A 176 -26.83 -25.60 14.07
C ARG A 176 -27.14 -26.28 12.74
N VAL A 177 -28.37 -26.19 12.22
CA VAL A 177 -28.76 -26.86 10.96
C VAL A 177 -28.32 -26.04 9.76
N THR A 178 -28.45 -24.71 9.84
CA THR A 178 -28.12 -23.80 8.73
C THR A 178 -26.82 -23.02 8.94
N TYR A 179 -26.10 -23.30 10.02
CA TYR A 179 -24.80 -22.70 10.30
C TYR A 179 -23.75 -23.14 9.28
N ALA A 180 -23.15 -22.17 8.60
CA ALA A 180 -22.27 -22.40 7.46
C ALA A 180 -20.78 -22.46 7.83
N CYS A 181 -20.38 -21.99 9.02
CA CYS A 181 -18.98 -22.03 9.46
C CYS A 181 -18.68 -23.41 10.04
N VAL A 182 -18.53 -24.38 9.15
CA VAL A 182 -18.43 -25.81 9.53
C VAL A 182 -17.00 -26.25 9.82
N SER A 183 -15.99 -25.44 9.49
CA SER A 183 -14.61 -25.77 9.82
C SER A 183 -14.36 -25.65 11.31
N ASN A 184 -13.55 -26.55 11.85
CA ASN A 184 -12.88 -26.32 13.13
C ASN A 184 -12.01 -25.05 13.02
N GLN A 185 -11.92 -24.24 14.09
CA GLN A 185 -11.20 -22.95 14.09
C GLN A 185 -11.73 -21.95 13.04
N SER A 186 -13.03 -22.00 12.75
CA SER A 186 -13.73 -20.93 12.06
C SER A 186 -14.52 -20.07 13.03
N GLU A 187 -14.54 -18.77 12.76
CA GLU A 187 -15.29 -17.77 13.50
C GLU A 187 -16.32 -17.10 12.59
N CYS A 188 -17.48 -16.84 13.16
CA CYS A 188 -18.55 -16.10 12.50
C CYS A 188 -18.33 -14.60 12.71
N ARG A 189 -18.53 -13.81 11.64
CA ARG A 189 -18.51 -12.35 11.70
C ARG A 189 -19.77 -11.75 11.08
N ASP A 190 -20.40 -10.82 11.80
CA ASP A 190 -21.58 -10.10 11.32
C ASP A 190 -21.25 -9.27 10.07
N SER A 191 -22.17 -9.31 9.11
CA SER A 191 -22.05 -8.54 7.87
C SER A 191 -22.91 -7.29 7.89
N PRO A 192 -22.39 -6.13 7.44
CA PRO A 192 -23.16 -4.88 7.34
C PRO A 192 -24.43 -4.96 6.48
N ILE A 193 -24.50 -5.92 5.53
CA ILE A 193 -25.65 -6.12 4.65
C ILE A 193 -26.74 -7.01 5.26
N GLY A 194 -26.56 -7.44 6.51
CA GLY A 194 -27.37 -8.44 7.20
C GLY A 194 -26.96 -9.87 6.85
N GLY A 195 -26.88 -10.71 7.88
CA GLY A 195 -26.30 -12.04 7.81
C GLY A 195 -24.88 -12.07 8.36
N TYR A 196 -24.15 -13.12 8.00
CA TYR A 196 -22.81 -13.34 8.49
C TYR A 196 -21.88 -13.90 7.42
N ALA A 197 -20.57 -13.80 7.66
CA ALA A 197 -19.55 -14.48 6.90
C ALA A 197 -18.66 -15.27 7.87
N CYS A 198 -18.09 -16.37 7.38
CA CYS A 198 -17.16 -17.18 8.14
C CYS A 198 -15.73 -16.78 7.80
N HIS A 199 -14.90 -16.72 8.83
CA HIS A 199 -13.47 -16.46 8.74
C HIS A 199 -12.73 -17.57 9.49
N CYS A 200 -11.48 -17.83 9.14
CA CYS A 200 -10.65 -18.66 9.99
C CYS A 200 -10.17 -17.83 11.18
N SER A 201 -10.13 -18.44 12.36
CA SER A 201 -9.58 -17.84 13.57
C SER A 201 -8.11 -17.48 13.37
N ARG A 202 -7.58 -16.58 14.20
CA ARG A 202 -6.17 -16.17 14.11
C ARG A 202 -5.22 -17.37 14.14
N GLY A 203 -4.25 -17.40 13.22
CA GLY A 203 -3.30 -18.51 13.07
C GLY A 203 -3.81 -19.68 12.24
N PHE A 204 -4.96 -19.53 11.57
CA PHE A 204 -5.56 -20.49 10.66
C PHE A 204 -5.92 -19.80 9.34
N SER A 205 -5.68 -20.47 8.22
CA SER A 205 -6.03 -20.00 6.88
C SER A 205 -6.65 -21.13 6.08
N GLY A 206 -7.50 -20.78 5.12
CA GLY A 206 -8.14 -21.73 4.23
C GLY A 206 -9.60 -21.40 4.00
N ASN A 207 -10.42 -22.45 3.88
CA ASN A 207 -11.84 -22.32 3.59
C ASN A 207 -12.69 -22.59 4.85
N PRO A 208 -13.22 -21.56 5.53
CA PRO A 208 -14.00 -21.74 6.76
C PRO A 208 -15.37 -22.43 6.53
N TYR A 209 -15.80 -22.56 5.28
CA TYR A 209 -17.07 -23.18 4.89
C TYR A 209 -16.95 -24.68 4.57
N ALA A 210 -15.74 -25.25 4.64
CA ALA A 210 -15.51 -26.67 4.43
C ALA A 210 -15.13 -27.33 5.77
N VAL A 211 -15.58 -28.56 5.99
CA VAL A 211 -15.15 -29.36 7.17
C VAL A 211 -13.63 -29.49 7.12
N ASP A 212 -12.96 -29.15 8.22
CA ASP A 212 -11.50 -29.05 8.35
C ASP A 212 -10.82 -28.15 7.29
N GLY A 213 -11.56 -27.17 6.75
CA GLY A 213 -11.06 -26.29 5.70
C GLY A 213 -10.20 -25.13 6.20
N CYS A 214 -10.35 -24.71 7.46
CA CYS A 214 -9.37 -23.89 8.16
C CYS A 214 -8.29 -24.81 8.71
N VAL A 215 -7.21 -24.90 7.96
CA VAL A 215 -6.01 -25.55 8.47
C VAL A 215 -5.30 -24.55 9.38
N PRO A 216 -4.58 -25.02 10.43
CA PRO A 216 -3.56 -24.18 11.05
C PRO A 216 -2.77 -23.59 9.91
N ASP A 217 -2.44 -22.31 10.00
CA ASP A 217 -1.44 -21.74 9.12
C ASP A 217 -0.28 -22.71 9.18
N GLN A 218 -0.14 -23.55 8.13
CA GLN A 218 1.08 -24.30 7.96
C GLN A 218 2.12 -23.21 8.05
N VAL A 219 3.08 -23.38 8.95
CA VAL A 219 4.17 -22.44 9.11
C VAL A 219 4.97 -22.55 7.81
N TYR A 220 4.43 -21.96 6.76
CA TYR A 220 5.09 -21.68 5.50
C TYR A 220 6.26 -20.75 5.81
N GLY A 221 6.06 -19.93 6.85
CA GLY A 221 7.10 -19.25 7.59
C GLY A 221 8.05 -20.17 8.34
N SER A 222 9.23 -19.68 8.65
CA SER A 222 10.11 -20.29 9.65
C SER A 222 10.62 -19.21 10.59
N THR A 223 11.04 -19.58 11.79
CA THR A 223 11.76 -18.63 12.68
C THR A 223 13.14 -18.34 12.15
N GLN A 224 13.75 -19.32 11.48
CA GLN A 224 15.03 -19.25 10.78
C GLN A 224 14.87 -19.84 9.38
N PRO A 225 15.63 -19.36 8.38
CA PRO A 225 15.61 -19.95 7.05
C PRO A 225 16.12 -21.40 7.08
N LYS A 226 15.54 -22.26 6.25
CA LYS A 226 16.04 -23.62 6.01
C LYS A 226 17.48 -23.59 5.44
N ALA A 227 18.24 -24.67 5.66
CA ALA A 227 19.51 -24.87 4.98
C ALA A 227 19.33 -24.85 3.45
N ASN A 228 20.20 -24.12 2.75
CA ASN A 228 20.22 -23.96 1.29
C ASN A 228 19.06 -23.15 0.69
N CYS A 229 18.54 -22.15 1.39
CA CYS A 229 17.57 -21.22 0.81
C CYS A 229 18.16 -20.39 -0.34
N PRO A 230 17.42 -20.19 -1.45
CA PRO A 230 17.84 -19.28 -2.51
C PRO A 230 17.94 -17.84 -1.98
N THR A 231 19.13 -17.26 -2.07
CA THR A 231 19.39 -15.88 -1.63
C THR A 231 19.31 -14.86 -2.77
N MET A 232 19.15 -15.33 -4.02
CA MET A 232 19.12 -14.50 -5.21
C MET A 232 18.02 -14.98 -6.16
N CYS A 233 17.31 -14.03 -6.77
CA CYS A 233 16.43 -14.27 -7.91
C CYS A 233 16.82 -13.33 -9.04
N GLY A 234 17.49 -13.87 -10.07
CA GLY A 234 18.10 -13.04 -11.12
C GLY A 234 19.14 -12.11 -10.51
N ASN A 235 18.93 -10.80 -10.62
CA ASN A 235 19.83 -9.77 -10.07
C ASN A 235 19.39 -9.22 -8.71
N VAL A 236 18.31 -9.76 -8.13
CA VAL A 236 17.72 -9.24 -6.88
C VAL A 236 18.09 -10.16 -5.72
N SER A 237 18.65 -9.58 -4.66
CA SER A 237 18.91 -10.28 -3.39
C SER A 237 17.60 -10.51 -2.65
N VAL A 238 17.39 -11.73 -2.17
CA VAL A 238 16.21 -12.15 -1.39
C VAL A 238 16.66 -12.54 0.02
N PRO A 239 16.93 -11.56 0.90
CA PRO A 239 17.29 -11.83 2.29
C PRO A 239 16.07 -12.26 3.10
N PHE A 240 16.28 -13.15 4.06
CA PHE A 240 15.29 -13.44 5.11
C PHE A 240 14.89 -12.12 5.82
N PRO A 241 13.61 -11.83 6.09
CA PRO A 241 12.49 -12.75 6.22
C PRO A 241 11.71 -13.03 4.92
N PHE A 242 12.19 -12.53 3.77
CA PHE A 242 11.64 -12.87 2.46
C PHE A 242 12.21 -14.17 1.94
N GLY A 243 11.47 -14.83 1.05
CA GLY A 243 11.89 -16.10 0.46
C GLY A 243 11.03 -16.50 -0.72
N THR A 244 11.60 -17.35 -1.57
CA THR A 244 10.97 -17.84 -2.81
C THR A 244 10.59 -19.31 -2.74
N GLU A 245 10.95 -19.99 -1.65
CA GLU A 245 10.68 -21.40 -1.39
C GLU A 245 10.07 -21.58 0.00
N LEU A 246 9.33 -22.67 0.18
CA LEU A 246 8.74 -23.02 1.47
C LEU A 246 9.82 -23.24 2.54
N GLY A 247 9.66 -22.59 3.69
CA GLY A 247 10.65 -22.62 4.77
C GLY A 247 11.82 -21.62 4.60
N CYS A 248 11.80 -20.78 3.56
CA CYS A 248 12.82 -19.75 3.33
C CYS A 248 12.33 -18.32 3.59
N PHE A 249 11.09 -18.15 4.03
CA PHE A 249 10.51 -16.88 4.43
C PHE A 249 9.95 -16.97 5.86
N ALA A 250 9.68 -15.84 6.52
CA ALA A 250 9.18 -15.85 7.90
C ALA A 250 7.65 -15.93 8.01
N ARG A 251 6.92 -15.42 7.01
CA ARG A 251 5.45 -15.36 6.93
C ARG A 251 4.98 -15.42 5.49
N ILE A 252 3.76 -15.89 5.26
CA ILE A 252 3.22 -16.13 3.90
C ILE A 252 3.17 -14.86 3.04
N HIS A 253 2.91 -13.68 3.61
CA HIS A 253 2.92 -12.41 2.86
C HIS A 253 4.32 -11.93 2.47
N LEU A 254 5.38 -12.57 2.98
CA LEU A 254 6.77 -12.33 2.63
C LEU A 254 7.30 -13.33 1.59
N TYR A 255 6.43 -14.25 1.12
CA TYR A 255 6.73 -15.11 -0.01
C TYR A 255 6.73 -14.30 -1.31
N LEU A 256 7.78 -14.45 -2.09
CA LEU A 256 7.95 -13.80 -3.39
C LEU A 256 8.08 -14.87 -4.48
N THR A 257 7.49 -14.63 -5.65
CA THR A 257 7.57 -15.58 -6.77
C THR A 257 8.78 -15.25 -7.63
N CYS A 258 9.73 -16.19 -7.73
CA CYS A 258 10.85 -16.10 -8.67
C CYS A 258 10.52 -16.92 -9.92
N ASN A 259 10.34 -16.28 -11.07
CA ASN A 259 10.05 -16.99 -12.31
C ASN A 259 11.33 -17.21 -13.13
N PRO A 260 11.83 -18.46 -13.27
CA PRO A 260 13.07 -18.77 -13.99
C PRO A 260 12.90 -18.76 -15.52
N GLY A 261 11.66 -18.73 -16.04
CA GLY A 261 11.38 -18.85 -17.48
C GLY A 261 11.73 -17.63 -18.34
N ARG A 262 12.30 -16.58 -17.75
CA ARG A 262 12.84 -15.40 -18.45
C ARG A 262 14.28 -15.23 -18.02
N SER A 263 15.17 -14.98 -18.95
CA SER A 263 16.57 -14.69 -18.64
C SER A 263 16.79 -13.18 -18.81
N PRO A 264 17.05 -12.42 -17.74
CA PRO A 264 17.21 -12.84 -16.33
C PRO A 264 15.88 -13.14 -15.62
N ALA A 265 15.95 -14.00 -14.59
CA ALA A 265 14.80 -14.38 -13.77
C ALA A 265 14.21 -13.14 -13.07
N ILE A 266 12.89 -13.09 -12.94
CA ILE A 266 12.17 -11.91 -12.44
C ILE A 266 11.49 -12.25 -11.11
N LEU A 267 11.76 -11.43 -10.09
CA LEU A 267 11.12 -11.50 -8.78
C LEU A 267 9.80 -10.73 -8.77
N GLN A 268 8.72 -11.37 -8.35
CA GLN A 268 7.36 -10.84 -8.40
C GLN A 268 6.70 -10.89 -7.03
N MET A 269 6.08 -9.78 -6.64
CA MET A 269 5.23 -9.69 -5.45
C MET A 269 3.76 -9.96 -5.83
N THR A 270 3.33 -9.49 -7.00
CA THR A 270 2.00 -9.75 -7.57
C THR A 270 2.12 -9.92 -9.09
N GLN A 271 1.02 -10.28 -9.77
CA GLN A 271 1.00 -10.42 -11.23
C GLN A 271 1.40 -9.13 -11.99
N HIS A 272 1.30 -7.95 -11.36
CA HIS A 272 1.57 -6.64 -11.97
C HIS A 272 2.71 -5.85 -11.30
N SER A 273 3.32 -6.40 -10.25
CA SER A 273 4.39 -5.72 -9.48
C SER A 273 5.64 -6.59 -9.40
N LEU A 274 6.70 -6.11 -10.01
CA LEU A 274 8.05 -6.68 -9.96
C LEU A 274 8.79 -6.09 -8.77
N VAL A 275 9.60 -6.89 -8.08
CA VAL A 275 10.50 -6.41 -7.03
C VAL A 275 11.87 -6.21 -7.65
N THR A 276 12.45 -5.03 -7.49
CA THR A 276 13.77 -4.68 -8.02
C THR A 276 14.86 -4.66 -6.94
N ASP A 277 14.50 -4.42 -5.69
CA ASP A 277 15.43 -4.39 -4.56
C ASP A 277 14.69 -4.56 -3.22
N ILE A 278 15.37 -5.15 -2.24
CA ILE A 278 14.84 -5.43 -0.90
C ILE A 278 15.84 -4.91 0.14
N SER A 279 15.46 -3.90 0.92
CA SER A 279 16.26 -3.38 2.02
C SER A 279 15.69 -3.76 3.37
N ILE A 280 16.44 -4.56 4.12
CA ILE A 280 16.09 -4.97 5.49
C ILE A 280 16.28 -3.81 6.49
N ASP A 281 17.38 -3.06 6.37
CA ASP A 281 17.70 -1.97 7.30
C ASP A 281 16.72 -0.79 7.16
N GLU A 282 16.44 -0.39 5.92
CA GLU A 282 15.47 0.68 5.63
C GLU A 282 14.02 0.20 5.78
N GLY A 283 13.78 -1.11 5.66
CA GLY A 283 12.44 -1.70 5.75
C GLY A 283 11.57 -1.36 4.54
N VAL A 284 12.17 -1.31 3.35
CA VAL A 284 11.49 -0.95 2.11
C VAL A 284 11.77 -1.96 0.98
N LEU A 285 10.74 -2.18 0.17
CA LEU A 285 10.79 -2.91 -1.09
C LEU A 285 10.73 -1.90 -2.23
N ARG A 286 11.68 -1.96 -3.16
CA ARG A 286 11.58 -1.20 -4.42
C ARG A 286 10.84 -2.07 -5.42
N ILE A 287 9.75 -1.54 -5.96
CA ILE A 287 8.90 -2.24 -6.91
C ILE A 287 8.86 -1.51 -8.25
N GLN A 288 8.65 -2.26 -9.34
CA GLN A 288 8.37 -1.73 -10.67
C GLN A 288 7.04 -2.30 -11.17
N LYS A 289 6.14 -1.45 -11.67
CA LYS A 289 4.89 -1.92 -12.27
C LYS A 289 5.16 -2.46 -13.67
N ARG A 290 4.54 -3.59 -13.98
CA ARG A 290 4.63 -4.21 -15.31
C ARG A 290 3.45 -3.73 -16.16
N SER A 291 3.69 -2.80 -17.08
CA SER A 291 2.70 -2.42 -18.09
C SER A 291 2.43 -3.63 -19.00
N GLY A 292 1.17 -4.05 -19.09
CA GLY A 292 0.74 -5.09 -20.03
C GLY A 292 0.64 -4.52 -21.46
N PRO A 293 0.74 -5.35 -22.52
CA PRO A 293 0.39 -4.90 -23.86
C PRO A 293 -1.12 -4.64 -23.89
N GLY A 294 -1.48 -3.36 -23.78
CA GLY A 294 -2.84 -2.87 -23.54
C GLY A 294 -2.87 -1.52 -22.80
N ASP A 295 -1.78 -1.13 -22.13
CA ASP A 295 -1.73 0.09 -21.30
C ASP A 295 -1.27 1.36 -22.04
N PHE A 296 -1.31 1.37 -23.39
CA PHE A 296 -0.73 2.43 -24.20
C PHE A 296 -1.66 3.61 -24.53
N LEU A 297 -2.91 3.63 -24.07
CA LEU A 297 -3.79 4.80 -24.22
C LEU A 297 -4.69 4.95 -22.98
N GLY A 298 -4.16 5.50 -21.89
CA GLY A 298 -4.94 5.60 -20.66
C GLY A 298 -4.63 6.72 -19.68
N ASP A 299 -3.45 7.35 -19.69
CA ASP A 299 -3.18 8.39 -18.68
C ASP A 299 -2.38 9.58 -19.24
N ARG A 300 -3.13 10.53 -19.77
CA ARG A 300 -2.72 11.93 -19.85
C ARG A 300 -3.80 12.75 -19.14
N ASP A 301 -3.53 13.12 -17.90
CA ASP A 301 -3.70 14.50 -17.50
C ASP A 301 -2.75 14.83 -16.34
N THR A 302 -1.70 15.57 -16.65
CA THR A 302 -0.98 16.36 -15.68
C THR A 302 -1.86 17.48 -15.16
N THR A 303 -2.06 17.58 -13.84
CA THR A 303 -1.85 18.86 -13.16
C THR A 303 -1.22 18.67 -11.79
N LEU A 304 0.05 19.10 -11.72
CA LEU A 304 0.87 19.53 -10.58
C LEU A 304 1.64 18.51 -9.73
N TYR A 305 1.58 17.21 -10.00
CA TYR A 305 2.64 16.28 -9.56
C TYR A 305 2.93 15.23 -10.63
N SER A 306 4.20 15.16 -11.04
CA SER A 306 4.75 14.13 -11.92
C SER A 306 5.18 12.95 -11.06
N PHE A 307 4.60 11.76 -11.26
CA PHE A 307 5.28 10.54 -10.82
C PHE A 307 6.53 10.38 -11.68
N SER A 308 7.70 10.58 -11.09
CA SER A 308 8.96 10.21 -11.72
C SER A 308 9.16 8.69 -11.62
N GLY A 309 8.50 7.95 -12.52
CA GLY A 309 8.92 6.61 -12.92
C GLY A 309 7.95 5.47 -12.62
N GLU A 310 7.99 4.44 -13.48
CA GLU A 310 7.32 3.13 -13.41
C GLU A 310 7.69 2.29 -12.16
N SER A 311 8.31 2.91 -11.15
CA SER A 311 8.89 2.31 -9.95
C SER A 311 8.44 3.03 -8.68
N GLY A 312 8.14 2.29 -7.62
CA GLY A 312 7.74 2.81 -6.30
C GLY A 312 8.46 2.13 -5.14
N MET A 313 8.34 2.68 -3.93
CA MET A 313 8.83 2.08 -2.69
C MET A 313 7.66 1.68 -1.80
N VAL A 314 7.74 0.49 -1.21
CA VAL A 314 6.71 -0.08 -0.32
C VAL A 314 7.34 -0.42 1.02
N LYS A 315 6.78 0.09 2.11
CA LYS A 315 7.14 -0.32 3.46
C LYS A 315 6.48 -1.67 3.79
N TRP A 316 7.16 -2.51 4.54
CA TRP A 316 6.67 -3.83 4.91
C TRP A 316 6.81 -4.07 6.41
N ALA A 317 5.94 -4.92 6.95
CA ALA A 317 5.96 -5.38 8.33
C ALA A 317 6.09 -6.91 8.37
N VAL A 318 6.77 -7.43 9.39
CA VAL A 318 6.89 -8.88 9.61
C VAL A 318 5.61 -9.45 10.19
N ASP A 319 4.90 -8.70 11.02
CA ASP A 319 3.68 -9.13 11.70
C ASP A 319 2.81 -7.91 12.08
N ASP A 320 1.53 -8.16 12.35
CA ASP A 320 0.50 -7.16 12.61
C ASP A 320 0.58 -6.41 13.97
N PRO A 321 0.95 -7.04 15.12
CA PRO A 321 0.92 -6.34 16.40
C PRO A 321 1.92 -5.17 16.46
N THR A 322 1.74 -4.29 17.44
CA THR A 322 2.73 -3.25 17.71
C THR A 322 4.03 -3.87 18.25
N CYS A 323 5.15 -3.18 18.07
CA CYS A 323 6.45 -3.58 18.61
C CYS A 323 6.37 -3.84 20.12
N ARG A 324 5.63 -3.02 20.87
CA ARG A 324 5.42 -3.21 22.31
C ARG A 324 4.67 -4.50 22.64
N GLU A 325 3.60 -4.79 21.91
CA GLU A 325 2.83 -6.03 22.09
C GLU A 325 3.65 -7.26 21.69
N ALA A 326 4.41 -7.16 20.61
CA ALA A 326 5.29 -8.22 20.12
C ALA A 326 6.38 -8.57 21.13
N MET A 327 6.97 -7.57 21.81
CA MET A 327 7.96 -7.80 22.88
C MET A 327 7.38 -8.54 24.10
N LEU A 328 6.08 -8.39 24.38
CA LEU A 328 5.42 -9.11 25.48
C LEU A 328 5.12 -10.56 25.11
N ASN A 329 4.97 -10.87 23.82
CA ASN A 329 4.66 -12.20 23.32
C ASN A 329 5.91 -12.95 22.87
N ASN A 330 6.64 -13.51 23.85
CA ASN A 330 7.96 -14.13 23.66
C ASN A 330 7.99 -15.32 22.66
N LYS A 331 6.86 -15.96 22.36
CA LYS A 331 6.83 -17.08 21.39
C LYS A 331 6.73 -16.62 19.94
N GLU A 332 6.25 -15.40 19.70
CA GLU A 332 6.00 -14.89 18.34
C GLU A 332 6.93 -13.75 17.94
N TYR A 333 7.74 -13.24 18.86
CA TYR A 333 8.73 -12.21 18.60
C TYR A 333 9.79 -12.66 17.58
N ARG A 334 10.05 -11.84 16.57
CA ARG A 334 10.87 -12.20 15.39
C ARG A 334 12.24 -11.56 15.31
N CYS A 335 12.59 -10.65 16.21
CA CYS A 335 13.92 -10.05 16.23
C CYS A 335 14.84 -10.95 17.06
N LEU A 336 15.55 -11.84 16.36
CA LEU A 336 16.27 -12.95 16.98
C LEU A 336 17.74 -12.65 17.22
N SER A 337 18.33 -11.73 16.46
CA SER A 337 19.74 -11.37 16.66
C SER A 337 19.93 -10.66 18.00
N ALA A 338 21.03 -11.00 18.70
CA ALA A 338 21.60 -10.12 19.70
C ALA A 338 21.87 -8.73 19.07
N HIS A 339 21.70 -7.66 19.86
CA HIS A 339 21.81 -6.28 19.38
C HIS A 339 20.83 -5.94 18.24
N SER A 340 19.58 -6.39 18.34
CA SER A 340 18.47 -5.97 17.49
C SER A 340 17.28 -5.49 18.32
N HIS A 341 16.43 -4.64 17.74
CA HIS A 341 15.20 -4.15 18.34
C HIS A 341 14.07 -4.08 17.31
N CYS A 342 12.83 -4.15 17.75
CA CYS A 342 11.69 -3.90 16.86
C CYS A 342 11.41 -2.40 16.68
N VAL A 343 10.80 -2.08 15.55
CA VAL A 343 10.37 -0.74 15.14
C VAL A 343 8.98 -0.86 14.53
N ASP A 344 8.04 0.00 14.93
CA ASP A 344 6.71 0.05 14.33
C ASP A 344 6.75 0.57 12.89
N VAL A 345 5.89 0.01 12.05
CA VAL A 345 5.73 0.36 10.65
C VAL A 345 4.37 1.03 10.49
N THR A 346 4.39 2.27 10.05
CA THR A 346 3.20 3.07 9.75
C THR A 346 3.14 3.44 8.28
N ASP A 347 1.91 3.57 7.78
CA ASP A 347 1.66 4.14 6.45
C ASP A 347 1.95 5.64 6.47
N ASP A 348 2.83 6.11 5.58
CA ASP A 348 3.29 7.51 5.55
C ASP A 348 2.18 8.52 5.21
N ARG A 349 1.12 8.08 4.53
CA ARG A 349 0.04 8.96 4.07
C ARG A 349 -1.09 9.03 5.07
N THR A 350 -1.45 7.89 5.67
CA THR A 350 -2.60 7.79 6.57
C THR A 350 -2.20 7.72 8.04
N SER A 351 -0.90 7.68 8.35
CA SER A 351 -0.36 7.45 9.71
C SER A 351 -0.94 6.22 10.39
N LYS A 352 -1.40 5.25 9.59
CA LYS A 352 -2.08 4.05 10.08
C LYS A 352 -1.04 3.01 10.45
N HIS A 353 -1.21 2.36 11.59
CA HIS A 353 -0.40 1.21 11.99
C HIS A 353 -0.53 0.08 10.97
N VAL A 354 0.60 -0.43 10.49
CA VAL A 354 0.69 -1.57 9.56
C VAL A 354 1.19 -2.82 10.27
N GLY A 355 2.12 -2.66 11.22
CA GLY A 355 2.74 -3.77 11.93
C GLY A 355 4.08 -3.36 12.55
N TYR A 356 4.97 -4.32 12.82
CA TYR A 356 6.34 -4.05 13.23
C TYR A 356 7.39 -4.70 12.32
N ARG A 357 8.63 -4.24 12.40
CA ARG A 357 9.81 -4.88 11.77
C ARG A 357 11.00 -4.87 12.72
N CYS A 358 12.06 -5.60 12.39
CA CYS A 358 13.28 -5.68 13.19
C CYS A 358 14.39 -4.85 12.56
N LYS A 359 15.21 -4.21 13.40
CA LYS A 359 16.36 -3.42 13.00
C LYS A 359 17.55 -3.75 13.91
N CYS A 360 18.77 -3.78 13.36
CA CYS A 360 19.96 -3.85 14.20
C CYS A 360 20.09 -2.57 15.05
N SER A 361 20.60 -2.72 16.26
CA SER A 361 20.90 -1.59 17.15
C SER A 361 22.01 -0.71 16.55
N SER A 362 22.08 0.54 17.00
CA SER A 362 23.14 1.46 16.61
C SER A 362 24.53 0.85 16.84
N GLY A 363 25.42 0.97 15.85
CA GLY A 363 26.75 0.34 15.86
C GLY A 363 26.80 -1.09 15.32
N PHE A 364 25.66 -1.67 14.93
CA PHE A 364 25.58 -3.02 14.37
C PHE A 364 24.95 -3.01 12.96
N GLN A 365 25.39 -3.93 12.10
CA GLN A 365 24.88 -4.14 10.75
C GLN A 365 24.62 -5.61 10.46
N GLY A 366 23.71 -5.90 9.53
CA GLY A 366 23.41 -7.26 9.07
C GLY A 366 21.92 -7.56 9.11
N ASN A 367 21.56 -8.80 9.43
CA ASN A 367 20.17 -9.26 9.37
C ASN A 367 19.62 -9.55 10.78
N PRO A 368 18.74 -8.69 11.34
CA PRO A 368 18.23 -8.84 12.71
C PRO A 368 17.29 -10.06 12.89
N TYR A 369 16.84 -10.68 11.80
CA TYR A 369 15.98 -11.85 11.81
C TYR A 369 16.75 -13.18 11.93
N LEU A 370 18.08 -13.14 11.78
CA LEU A 370 18.96 -14.30 11.92
C LEU A 370 19.59 -14.32 13.32
N GLU A 371 19.76 -15.50 13.89
CA GLU A 371 20.51 -15.65 15.15
C GLU A 371 21.97 -15.23 14.93
N GLY A 372 22.45 -14.25 15.70
CA GLY A 372 23.76 -13.63 15.52
C GLY A 372 23.92 -12.84 14.20
N GLY A 373 22.82 -12.49 13.54
CA GLY A 373 22.87 -11.82 12.23
C GLY A 373 23.23 -10.34 12.26
N CYS A 374 23.11 -9.65 13.40
CA CYS A 374 23.64 -8.31 13.61
C CYS A 374 25.07 -8.40 14.14
N THR A 375 26.00 -7.88 13.36
CA THR A 375 27.44 -7.87 13.64
C THR A 375 27.92 -6.45 13.86
N ASP A 376 28.93 -6.31 14.72
CA ASP A 376 29.58 -5.03 15.00
C ASP A 376 30.10 -4.36 13.72
N ILE A 377 29.84 -3.06 13.58
CA ILE A 377 30.39 -2.28 12.48
C ILE A 377 31.81 -1.91 12.87
N ASN A 378 32.79 -2.34 12.08
CA ASN A 378 34.16 -1.86 12.28
C ASN A 378 34.35 -0.51 11.57
N GLU A 379 34.12 0.59 12.29
CA GLU A 379 34.21 1.94 11.72
C GLU A 379 35.62 2.28 11.25
N CYS A 380 36.66 1.69 11.86
CA CYS A 380 38.05 1.89 11.47
C CYS A 380 38.39 1.33 10.09
N LEU A 381 37.58 0.40 9.56
CA LEU A 381 37.70 -0.10 8.19
C LEU A 381 36.88 0.71 7.18
N GLN A 382 36.07 1.67 7.65
CA GLN A 382 35.20 2.51 6.82
C GLN A 382 35.45 4.02 7.05
N PRO A 383 36.67 4.52 6.80
CA PRO A 383 37.05 5.91 7.06
C PRO A 383 36.31 6.94 6.18
N ASP A 384 35.66 6.50 5.11
CA ASP A 384 34.82 7.35 4.24
C ASP A 384 33.44 7.62 4.83
N LYS A 385 32.97 6.74 5.73
CA LYS A 385 31.65 6.83 6.37
C LYS A 385 31.74 7.34 7.82
N TYR A 386 32.81 6.98 8.52
CA TYR A 386 33.03 7.31 9.92
C TYR A 386 34.30 8.14 10.09
N THR A 387 34.14 9.40 10.50
CA THR A 387 35.26 10.33 10.63
C THR A 387 36.02 10.09 11.95
N CYS A 388 37.31 9.79 11.85
CA CYS A 388 38.24 9.77 12.97
C CYS A 388 39.52 10.53 12.61
N ASN A 389 39.78 11.64 13.29
CA ASN A 389 40.96 12.49 13.08
C ASN A 389 42.09 12.10 14.05
N GLY A 390 42.50 10.83 14.00
CA GLY A 390 43.47 10.29 14.94
C GLY A 390 43.67 8.79 14.77
N ILE A 391 44.07 8.11 15.85
CA ILE A 391 44.20 6.65 15.88
C ILE A 391 42.83 6.05 16.18
N CYS A 392 42.27 5.32 15.22
CA CYS A 392 41.01 4.63 15.37
C CYS A 392 41.20 3.28 16.07
N GLN A 393 40.41 3.03 17.12
CA GLN A 393 40.28 1.73 17.77
C GLN A 393 38.81 1.32 17.76
N ASN A 394 38.52 0.17 17.13
CA ASN A 394 37.20 -0.41 17.13
C ASN A 394 36.83 -0.97 18.51
N SER A 395 35.59 -0.77 18.93
CA SER A 395 35.00 -1.35 20.13
C SER A 395 33.62 -1.91 19.82
N LEU A 396 33.00 -2.67 20.73
CA LEU A 396 31.71 -3.29 20.43
C LEU A 396 30.59 -2.23 20.45
N GLY A 397 29.94 -2.03 19.31
CA GLY A 397 28.85 -1.08 19.07
C GLY A 397 29.30 0.37 18.87
N SER A 398 30.61 0.66 18.83
CA SER A 398 31.16 2.00 18.66
C SER A 398 32.65 1.94 18.33
N PHE A 399 33.25 3.06 17.97
CA PHE A 399 34.70 3.22 17.90
C PHE A 399 35.19 4.34 18.83
N THR A 400 36.46 4.24 19.20
CA THR A 400 37.19 5.30 19.92
C THR A 400 38.25 5.89 19.01
N CYS A 401 38.31 7.21 18.96
CA CYS A 401 39.31 7.95 18.19
C CYS A 401 40.26 8.66 19.15
N PHE A 402 41.51 8.20 19.21
CA PHE A 402 42.54 8.82 20.04
C PHE A 402 43.27 9.93 19.29
N SER A 403 43.67 10.98 20.00
CA SER A 403 44.55 12.00 19.43
C SER A 403 45.88 11.38 18.97
N CYS A 404 46.47 12.00 17.95
CA CYS A 404 47.80 11.60 17.50
C CYS A 404 48.84 11.74 18.63
N PRO A 405 49.82 10.83 18.71
CA PRO A 405 50.91 10.92 19.69
C PRO A 405 51.61 12.29 19.64
N ARG A 406 52.18 12.72 20.78
CA ARG A 406 52.94 13.98 20.87
C ARG A 406 54.01 14.03 19.77
N GLY A 407 54.10 15.17 19.07
CA GLY A 407 55.01 15.36 17.94
C GLY A 407 54.48 14.85 16.60
N THR A 408 53.21 14.42 16.52
CA THR A 408 52.55 14.04 15.27
C THR A 408 51.20 14.73 15.11
N ASP A 409 50.88 15.16 13.89
CA ASP A 409 49.59 15.72 13.50
C ASP A 409 48.85 14.77 12.56
N PHE A 410 47.51 14.79 12.60
CA PHE A 410 46.70 13.98 11.70
C PHE A 410 46.72 14.56 10.29
N ASP A 411 47.32 13.83 9.35
CA ASP A 411 47.27 14.18 7.94
C ASP A 411 45.92 13.74 7.36
N ILE A 412 45.07 14.72 7.00
CA ILE A 412 43.72 14.51 6.47
C ILE A 412 43.73 13.77 5.12
N ILE A 413 44.79 13.95 4.32
CA ILE A 413 44.93 13.33 2.99
C ILE A 413 45.46 11.89 3.14
N ALA A 414 46.48 11.69 3.96
CA ALA A 414 47.05 10.38 4.20
C ALA A 414 46.29 9.54 5.23
N ARG A 415 45.30 10.15 5.92
CA ARG A 415 44.48 9.59 7.00
C ARG A 415 45.29 8.86 8.07
N LYS A 416 46.45 9.42 8.40
CA LYS A 416 47.40 8.86 9.38
C LYS A 416 48.07 9.99 10.15
N CYS A 417 48.47 9.72 11.38
CA CYS A 417 49.33 10.61 12.14
C CYS A 417 50.72 10.66 11.49
N LYS A 418 51.18 11.84 11.10
CA LYS A 418 52.51 12.11 10.56
C LYS A 418 53.27 13.06 11.49
N ALA A 419 54.60 13.03 11.45
CA ALA A 419 55.42 13.95 12.23
C ALA A 419 54.98 15.40 12.00
N SER A 420 54.76 16.12 13.10
CA SER A 420 54.35 17.51 13.08
C SER A 420 55.55 18.35 12.60
N ASN A 421 55.40 19.05 11.47
CA ASN A 421 56.41 19.98 10.96
C ASN A 421 56.29 21.36 11.63
N VAL A 422 56.10 21.41 12.95
CA VAL A 422 56.29 22.66 13.67
C VAL A 422 57.79 22.93 13.71
N ILE A 423 58.27 23.64 12.69
CA ILE A 423 59.48 24.46 12.84
C ILE A 423 59.07 25.55 13.84
N LEU A 424 59.40 25.37 15.12
CA LEU A 424 59.44 26.48 16.08
C LEU A 424 60.32 27.54 15.44
N GLY A 425 59.70 28.59 14.90
CA GLY A 425 60.39 29.68 14.24
C GLY A 425 61.33 30.37 15.21
N CYS A 426 62.61 30.04 15.18
CA CYS A 426 63.65 30.97 15.57
C CYS A 426 63.64 32.10 14.54
N TYR A 427 62.89 33.16 14.81
CA TYR A 427 63.02 34.40 14.06
C TYR A 427 64.41 34.99 14.33
N HIS A 428 65.10 35.28 13.23
CA HIS A 428 66.52 35.58 13.13
C HIS A 428 66.90 36.93 13.75
N TRP A 429 68.11 36.94 14.33
CA TRP A 429 68.96 38.00 14.88
C TRP A 429 68.91 39.42 14.28
N THR A 430 69.08 40.44 15.14
CA THR A 430 70.07 41.51 14.93
C THR A 430 71.13 41.45 16.03
N GLU A 431 72.38 41.46 15.61
CA GLU A 431 73.61 41.18 16.36
C GLU A 431 73.88 42.11 17.55
N LEU A 432 74.43 41.55 18.63
CA LEU A 432 75.64 42.07 19.31
C LEU A 432 76.23 40.96 20.20
N TRP A 433 77.50 40.67 19.96
CA TRP A 433 78.30 39.58 20.51
C TRP A 433 78.44 39.58 22.04
N ARG A 434 78.25 38.41 22.68
CA ARG A 434 79.20 37.74 23.61
C ARG A 434 78.63 36.46 24.21
N GLY A 435 79.40 35.38 24.10
CA GLY A 435 79.44 34.32 25.12
C GLY A 435 78.50 33.14 24.91
N ASP A 436 79.07 31.95 24.93
CA ASP A 436 78.45 30.66 24.70
C ASP A 436 77.31 30.31 25.69
N SER A 437 76.41 29.44 25.21
CA SER A 437 75.29 28.74 25.87
C SER A 437 73.93 29.46 25.95
N VAL A 438 73.04 29.12 25.01
CA VAL A 438 71.59 29.28 25.18
C VAL A 438 71.05 28.00 25.80
N SER A 439 70.77 28.04 27.10
CA SER A 439 70.04 27.00 27.82
C SER A 439 68.54 27.15 27.55
N CYS A 440 67.94 26.24 26.79
CA CYS A 440 66.49 26.07 26.75
C CYS A 440 66.06 25.36 28.05
N ARG A 441 65.36 26.07 28.95
CA ARG A 441 64.66 25.44 30.08
C ARG A 441 63.28 25.01 29.61
N ASP A 442 62.98 23.72 29.77
CA ASP A 442 61.62 23.20 29.74
C ASP A 442 60.81 23.85 30.86
N TYR A 443 59.69 24.47 30.50
CA TYR A 443 58.67 24.88 31.45
C TYR A 443 57.79 23.64 31.71
N ASP A 444 58.21 22.80 32.66
CA ASP A 444 57.35 21.77 33.23
C ASP A 444 56.34 22.42 34.19
N HIS A 445 55.07 22.13 33.96
CA HIS A 445 53.94 22.47 34.82
C HIS A 445 54.08 21.86 36.23
N TYR A 446 53.78 22.63 37.29
CA TYR A 446 53.13 22.09 38.50
C TYR A 446 52.26 23.14 39.22
N HIS A 447 51.05 22.68 39.57
CA HIS A 447 49.97 23.30 40.36
C HIS A 447 50.40 23.80 41.76
N PRO A 448 49.60 24.65 42.45
CA PRO A 448 48.33 24.24 43.09
C PRO A 448 47.07 24.77 42.40
#